data_AF-A0A9D5ZIG6-F1
#
_entry.id   AF-A0A9D5ZIG6-F1
#
_cell.length_a   1.000
_cell.length_b   1.000
_cell.length_c   1.000
_cell.angle_alpha   90.00
_cell.angle_beta   90.00
_cell.angle_gamma   90.00
#
_symmetry.space_group_name_H-M   'P 1'
#
loop_
_entity.id
_entity.type
_entity.pdbx_description
1 polymer ?
#
loop_
_entity_poly.entity_id
_entity_poly.type
_entity_poly.pdbx_seq_one_letter_code
_entity_poly.pdbx_strand_id
1 'polypeptide(L)'
;MTWNPDSWKKGGGHLILTGLCLFLAIWAGRWGLAELYFFPLEKLLARIQDPKLSDEEREKAWEEAIRYNREALNLHPGNAEYWLQLGQFQYLWSRRVKDDAKKATDLLKEAAGSYEMAAKICPTWGYTWINLAQVKMVQGSQYWGEAAIHLERAMVFAPWESSVQRNAVRLGFILWGALDERMRSEVINVAIRAMASFPHEILELVKRYEKRESVQPLVRFQPKLRAEFDKYFGLVSSSDAEKGSLRP
;
A
#
# COMPACT_ATOMS: atom_id res chain seq x y z
N MET A 1 61.72 -40.76 -6.24
CA MET A 1 60.86 -39.56 -6.33
C MET A 1 59.43 -40.04 -6.54
N THR A 2 58.60 -40.04 -5.48
CA THR A 2 57.21 -40.49 -5.56
C THR A 2 56.30 -39.30 -5.79
N TRP A 3 55.69 -39.23 -6.97
CA TRP A 3 54.67 -38.23 -7.32
C TRP A 3 53.43 -38.43 -6.43
N ASN A 4 53.02 -37.39 -5.70
CA ASN A 4 51.84 -37.41 -4.84
C ASN A 4 50.64 -36.74 -5.58
N PRO A 5 49.66 -37.53 -6.07
CA PRO A 5 48.50 -37.01 -6.81
C PRO A 5 47.58 -36.11 -5.97
N ASP A 6 47.71 -36.10 -4.64
CA ASP A 6 46.84 -35.31 -3.77
C ASP A 6 47.35 -33.88 -3.49
N SER A 7 48.49 -33.49 -4.06
CA SER A 7 49.03 -32.13 -3.86
C SER A 7 48.16 -31.03 -4.49
N TRP A 8 47.35 -31.35 -5.50
CA TRP A 8 46.49 -30.39 -6.21
C TRP A 8 45.20 -30.11 -5.43
N LYS A 9 44.76 -31.07 -4.60
CA LYS A 9 43.59 -30.93 -3.72
C LYS A 9 43.82 -29.93 -2.58
N LYS A 10 45.07 -29.60 -2.24
CA LYS A 10 45.41 -28.67 -1.15
C LYS A 10 45.60 -27.22 -1.60
N GLY A 11 45.80 -26.95 -2.90
CA GLY A 11 46.01 -25.59 -3.43
C GLY A 11 44.75 -24.91 -3.98
N GLY A 12 43.87 -25.66 -4.65
CA GLY A 12 42.71 -25.08 -5.34
C GLY A 12 41.57 -24.64 -4.42
N GLY A 13 41.37 -25.32 -3.29
CA GLY A 13 40.24 -25.05 -2.39
C GLY A 13 40.28 -23.64 -1.76
N HIS A 14 41.47 -23.14 -1.43
CA HIS A 14 41.63 -21.81 -0.85
C HIS A 14 41.29 -20.69 -1.84
N LEU A 15 41.68 -20.83 -3.11
CA LEU A 15 41.35 -19.84 -4.15
C LEU A 15 39.84 -19.78 -4.42
N ILE A 16 39.17 -20.93 -4.44
CA ILE A 16 37.72 -21.01 -4.60
C ILE A 16 37.02 -20.35 -3.41
N LEU A 17 37.46 -20.67 -2.18
CA LEU A 17 36.89 -20.08 -0.97
C LEU A 17 37.10 -18.56 -0.92
N THR A 18 38.32 -18.09 -1.21
CA THR A 18 38.61 -16.66 -1.27
C THR A 18 37.76 -15.95 -2.33
N GLY A 19 37.62 -16.55 -3.52
CA GLY A 19 36.76 -16.02 -4.57
C GLY A 19 35.29 -15.93 -4.14
N LEU A 20 34.77 -16.97 -3.49
CA LEU A 20 33.42 -16.98 -2.94
C LEU A 20 33.23 -15.91 -1.86
N CYS A 21 34.18 -15.77 -0.93
CA CYS A 21 34.11 -14.74 0.10
C CYS A 21 34.13 -13.32 -0.48
N LEU A 22 34.96 -13.05 -1.48
CA LEU A 22 34.99 -11.75 -2.17
C LEU A 22 33.68 -11.47 -2.90
N PHE A 23 33.13 -12.48 -3.60
CA PHE A 23 31.83 -12.37 -4.26
C PHE A 23 30.72 -12.02 -3.26
N LEU A 24 30.66 -12.73 -2.12
CA LEU A 24 29.66 -12.48 -1.07
C LEU A 24 29.87 -11.10 -0.41
N ALA A 25 31.12 -10.67 -0.20
CA ALA A 25 31.43 -9.35 0.34
C ALA A 25 30.98 -8.23 -0.60
N ILE A 26 31.21 -8.36 -1.92
CA ILE A 26 30.72 -7.42 -2.93
C ILE A 26 29.18 -7.41 -2.95
N TRP A 27 28.56 -8.59 -2.89
CA TRP A 27 27.11 -8.72 -2.87
C TRP A 27 26.47 -8.04 -1.66
N ALA A 28 26.99 -8.33 -0.46
CA ALA A 28 26.55 -7.69 0.78
C ALA A 28 26.82 -6.18 0.80
N GLY A 29 27.97 -5.74 0.26
CA GLY A 29 28.31 -4.32 0.14
C GLY A 29 27.33 -3.56 -0.76
N ARG A 30 26.88 -4.17 -1.86
CA ARG A 30 25.84 -3.59 -2.72
C ARG A 30 24.51 -3.43 -2.00
N TRP A 31 24.11 -4.40 -1.19
CA TRP A 31 22.89 -4.31 -0.37
C TRP A 31 22.99 -3.22 0.70
N GLY A 32 24.12 -3.17 1.42
CA GLY A 32 24.37 -2.10 2.40
C GLY A 32 24.34 -0.70 1.75
N LEU A 33 24.90 -0.56 0.55
CA LEU A 33 24.85 0.70 -0.19
C LEU A 33 23.42 1.05 -0.64
N ALA A 34 22.60 0.05 -1.01
CA ALA A 34 21.20 0.26 -1.37
C ALA A 34 20.41 0.85 -0.20
N GLU A 35 20.64 0.34 1.01
CA GLU A 35 20.01 0.86 2.23
C GLU A 35 20.41 2.31 2.54
N LEU A 36 21.65 2.72 2.21
CA LEU A 36 22.06 4.12 2.37
C LEU A 36 21.28 5.08 1.46
N TYR A 37 20.85 4.62 0.27
CA TYR A 37 19.96 5.39 -0.60
C TYR A 37 18.50 5.35 -0.12
N PHE A 38 18.07 4.25 0.48
CA PHE A 38 16.69 4.07 0.94
C PHE A 38 16.39 4.80 2.25
N PHE A 39 17.31 4.80 3.21
CA PHE A 39 17.13 5.37 4.55
C PHE A 39 16.67 6.84 4.59
N PRO A 40 17.15 7.75 3.70
CA PRO A 40 16.70 9.15 3.71
C PRO A 40 15.26 9.36 3.24
N LEU A 41 14.61 8.38 2.62
CA LEU A 41 13.33 8.56 1.93
C LEU A 41 12.19 8.99 2.87
N GLU A 42 12.12 8.45 4.09
CA GLU A 42 11.11 8.87 5.07
C GLU A 42 11.27 10.35 5.44
N LYS A 43 12.52 10.80 5.61
CA LYS A 43 12.83 12.21 5.91
C LYS A 43 12.51 13.10 4.73
N LEU A 44 12.78 12.64 3.50
CA LEU A 44 12.41 13.36 2.28
C LEU A 44 10.90 13.49 2.17
N LEU A 45 10.13 12.43 2.43
CA LEU A 45 8.67 12.50 2.42
C LEU A 45 8.14 13.49 3.46
N ALA A 46 8.69 13.50 4.67
CA ALA A 46 8.35 14.48 5.70
C ALA A 46 8.66 15.92 5.26
N ARG A 47 9.84 16.15 4.66
CA ARG A 47 10.24 17.45 4.10
C ARG A 47 9.29 17.90 2.98
N ILE A 48 8.94 16.99 2.07
CA ILE A 48 8.01 17.22 0.97
C ILE A 48 6.60 17.57 1.47
N GLN A 49 6.24 17.19 2.70
CA GLN A 49 4.94 17.53 3.29
C GLN A 49 4.98 18.86 4.07
N ASP A 50 6.15 19.46 4.27
CA ASP A 50 6.27 20.75 4.98
C ASP A 50 5.54 21.85 4.20
N PRO A 51 4.54 22.54 4.80
CA PRO A 51 3.81 23.61 4.13
C PRO A 51 4.68 24.84 3.83
N LYS A 52 5.84 25.00 4.48
CA LYS A 52 6.76 26.12 4.28
C LYS A 52 7.67 25.97 3.07
N LEU A 53 7.79 24.76 2.53
CA LEU A 53 8.66 24.47 1.39
C LEU A 53 8.12 25.16 0.13
N SER A 54 8.97 25.87 -0.63
CA SER A 54 8.56 26.44 -1.91
C SER A 54 8.22 25.36 -2.93
N ASP A 55 7.45 25.70 -3.97
CA ASP A 55 7.07 24.73 -5.01
C ASP A 55 8.29 24.17 -5.76
N GLU A 56 9.29 25.01 -6.05
CA GLU A 56 10.54 24.57 -6.70
C GLU A 56 11.35 23.61 -5.81
N GLU A 57 11.51 23.92 -4.53
CA GLU A 57 12.19 23.03 -3.58
C GLU A 57 11.45 21.72 -3.39
N ARG A 58 10.11 21.77 -3.40
CA ARG A 58 9.25 20.59 -3.30
C ARG A 58 9.38 19.70 -4.52
N GLU A 59 9.43 20.29 -5.71
CA GLU A 59 9.68 19.56 -6.96
C GLU A 59 11.04 18.87 -6.94
N LYS A 60 12.11 19.58 -6.56
CA LYS A 60 13.45 18.99 -6.40
C LYS A 60 13.46 17.85 -5.38
N ALA A 61 12.71 17.97 -4.29
CA ALA A 61 12.63 16.92 -3.28
C ALA A 61 11.91 15.66 -3.79
N TRP A 62 10.87 15.80 -4.64
CA TRP A 62 10.26 14.64 -5.31
C TRP A 62 11.23 13.94 -6.26
N GLU A 63 11.96 14.71 -7.07
CA GLU A 63 12.97 14.19 -7.99
C GLU A 63 14.09 13.45 -7.24
N GLU A 64 14.56 14.02 -6.13
CA GLU A 64 15.57 13.41 -5.27
C GLU A 64 15.09 12.08 -4.67
N ALA A 65 13.86 12.02 -4.16
CA ALA A 65 13.28 10.80 -3.58
C ALA A 65 13.13 9.68 -4.61
N ILE A 66 12.70 10.01 -5.84
CA ILE A 66 12.60 9.03 -6.93
C ILE A 66 13.98 8.58 -7.39
N ARG A 67 14.94 9.51 -7.51
CA ARG A 67 16.32 9.17 -7.86
C ARG A 67 16.93 8.21 -6.85
N TYR A 68 16.82 8.48 -5.55
CA TYR A 68 17.35 7.60 -4.51
C TYR A 68 16.70 6.22 -4.50
N ASN A 69 15.37 6.13 -4.68
CA ASN A 69 14.72 4.83 -4.87
C ASN A 69 15.28 4.07 -6.08
N ARG A 70 15.49 4.75 -7.22
CA ARG A 70 16.06 4.13 -8.43
C ARG A 70 17.50 3.65 -8.20
N GLU A 71 18.32 4.38 -7.46
CA GLU A 71 19.67 3.92 -7.10
C GLU A 71 19.64 2.70 -6.17
N ALA A 72 18.74 2.69 -5.17
CA ALA A 72 18.54 1.51 -4.33
C ALA A 72 18.11 0.29 -5.16
N LEU A 73 17.22 0.47 -6.13
CA LEU A 73 16.79 -0.57 -7.07
C LEU A 73 17.90 -1.03 -8.03
N ASN A 74 18.76 -0.13 -8.51
CA ASN A 74 19.92 -0.50 -9.33
C ASN A 74 20.89 -1.41 -8.55
N LEU A 75 21.00 -1.20 -7.24
CA LEU A 75 21.85 -1.98 -6.36
C LEU A 75 21.20 -3.31 -5.98
N HIS A 76 19.90 -3.31 -5.70
CA HIS A 76 19.13 -4.46 -5.26
C HIS A 76 17.73 -4.52 -5.92
N PRO A 77 17.63 -4.95 -7.20
CA PRO A 77 16.37 -4.91 -7.95
C PRO A 77 15.32 -5.93 -7.48
N GLY A 78 15.73 -6.91 -6.67
CA GLY A 78 14.87 -7.92 -6.08
C GLY A 78 14.18 -7.50 -4.78
N ASN A 79 14.38 -6.26 -4.30
CA ASN A 79 13.71 -5.79 -3.10
C ASN A 79 12.33 -5.21 -3.44
N ALA A 80 11.26 -5.89 -3.02
CA ALA A 80 9.88 -5.45 -3.24
C ALA A 80 9.55 -4.11 -2.56
N GLU A 81 10.18 -3.80 -1.43
CA GLU A 81 9.91 -2.58 -0.66
C GLU A 81 10.36 -1.33 -1.42
N TYR A 82 11.49 -1.40 -2.12
CA TYR A 82 11.98 -0.29 -2.93
C TYR A 82 11.04 -0.01 -4.11
N TRP A 83 10.50 -1.05 -4.74
CA TRP A 83 9.47 -0.91 -5.77
C TRP A 83 8.17 -0.33 -5.20
N LEU A 84 7.75 -0.76 -4.01
CA LEU A 84 6.59 -0.21 -3.32
C LEU A 84 6.76 1.30 -3.04
N GLN A 85 7.88 1.69 -2.43
CA GLN A 85 8.16 3.09 -2.10
C GLN A 85 8.27 3.94 -3.36
N LEU A 86 8.95 3.46 -4.40
CA LEU A 86 9.02 4.17 -5.68
C LEU A 86 7.62 4.45 -6.25
N GLY A 87 6.75 3.44 -6.26
CA GLY A 87 5.35 3.60 -6.68
C GLY A 87 4.59 4.60 -5.81
N GLN A 88 4.86 4.65 -4.51
CA GLN A 88 4.25 5.61 -3.59
C GLN A 88 4.69 7.05 -3.88
N PHE A 89 5.98 7.31 -4.08
CA PHE A 89 6.46 8.64 -4.44
C PHE A 89 5.89 9.09 -5.79
N GLN A 90 5.88 8.22 -6.80
CA GLN A 90 5.31 8.52 -8.12
C GLN A 90 3.82 8.83 -8.06
N TYR A 91 3.04 8.02 -7.32
CA TYR A 91 1.61 8.24 -7.13
C TYR A 91 1.32 9.53 -6.36
N LEU A 92 2.06 9.82 -5.27
CA LEU A 92 1.84 11.04 -4.50
C LEU A 92 2.22 12.28 -5.29
N TRP A 93 3.30 12.22 -6.09
CA TRP A 93 3.72 13.34 -6.93
C TRP A 93 2.71 13.59 -8.05
N SER A 94 2.18 12.56 -8.70
CA SER A 94 1.18 12.73 -9.77
C SER A 94 -0.06 13.50 -9.29
N ARG A 95 -0.44 13.31 -8.02
CA ARG A 95 -1.57 14.01 -7.37
C ARG A 95 -1.29 15.48 -7.04
N ARG A 96 -0.02 15.92 -7.11
CA ARG A 96 0.42 17.28 -6.76
C ARG A 96 0.78 18.11 -8.00
N VAL A 97 1.13 17.47 -9.11
CA VAL A 97 1.34 18.16 -10.39
C VAL A 97 -0.01 18.71 -10.87
N LYS A 98 -0.14 20.05 -10.92
CA LYS A 98 -1.38 20.72 -11.33
C LYS A 98 -1.38 21.16 -12.79
N ASP A 99 -0.24 21.67 -13.25
CA ASP A 99 -0.15 22.38 -14.53
C ASP A 99 0.44 21.54 -15.67
N ASP A 100 0.79 20.28 -15.38
CA ASP A 100 1.31 19.34 -16.37
C ASP A 100 0.58 17.98 -16.28
N ALA A 101 -0.55 17.91 -16.96
CA ALA A 101 -1.38 16.71 -17.03
C ALA A 101 -0.63 15.50 -17.63
N LYS A 102 0.31 15.75 -18.55
CA LYS A 102 1.13 14.68 -19.14
C LYS A 102 2.08 14.10 -18.10
N LYS A 103 2.82 14.93 -17.38
CA LYS A 103 3.69 14.50 -16.28
C LYS A 103 2.90 13.77 -15.19
N ALA A 104 1.73 14.26 -14.82
CA ALA A 104 0.86 13.56 -13.86
C ALA A 104 0.45 12.16 -14.37
N THR A 105 0.09 12.04 -15.65
CA THR A 105 -0.28 10.76 -16.28
C THR A 105 0.91 9.80 -16.37
N ASP A 106 2.07 10.30 -16.78
CA ASP A 106 3.31 9.52 -16.85
C ASP A 106 3.70 8.99 -15.47
N LEU A 107 3.64 9.83 -14.43
CA LEU A 107 3.88 9.43 -13.04
C LEU A 107 2.88 8.36 -12.55
N LEU A 108 1.60 8.46 -12.91
CA LEU A 108 0.62 7.41 -12.58
C LEU A 108 0.93 6.08 -13.26
N LYS A 109 1.36 6.13 -14.53
CA LYS A 109 1.77 4.93 -15.27
C LYS A 109 3.01 4.30 -14.65
N GLU A 110 4.00 5.11 -14.31
CA GLU A 110 5.19 4.62 -13.62
C GLU A 110 4.85 4.03 -12.24
N ALA A 111 3.97 4.68 -11.48
CA ALA A 111 3.53 4.17 -10.18
C ALA A 111 2.87 2.79 -10.29
N ALA A 112 1.99 2.60 -11.30
CA ALA A 112 1.38 1.31 -11.57
C ALA A 112 2.44 0.24 -11.86
N GLY A 113 3.41 0.53 -12.73
CA GLY A 113 4.50 -0.39 -13.04
C GLY A 113 5.35 -0.76 -11.83
N SER A 114 5.66 0.22 -10.97
CA SER A 114 6.40 -0.01 -9.73
C SER A 114 5.64 -0.93 -8.77
N TYR A 115 4.33 -0.71 -8.58
CA TYR A 115 3.51 -1.60 -7.75
C TYR A 115 3.31 -2.99 -8.36
N GLU A 116 3.20 -3.11 -9.68
CA GLU A 116 3.16 -4.39 -10.39
C GLU A 116 4.45 -5.19 -10.15
N MET A 117 5.62 -4.53 -10.17
CA MET A 117 6.90 -5.16 -9.85
C MET A 117 6.98 -5.59 -8.38
N ALA A 118 6.58 -4.73 -7.44
CA ALA A 118 6.52 -5.09 -6.03
C ALA A 118 5.61 -6.31 -5.78
N ALA A 119 4.45 -6.37 -6.46
CA ALA A 119 3.50 -7.47 -6.34
C ALA A 119 4.01 -8.76 -6.99
N LYS A 120 4.83 -8.66 -8.04
CA LYS A 120 5.49 -9.83 -8.64
C LYS A 120 6.52 -10.45 -7.70
N ILE A 121 7.27 -9.63 -6.96
CA ILE A 121 8.29 -10.10 -6.02
C ILE A 121 7.65 -10.63 -4.73
N CYS A 122 6.67 -9.89 -4.17
CA CYS A 122 5.96 -10.25 -2.95
C CYS A 122 4.44 -10.28 -3.18
N PRO A 123 3.90 -11.37 -3.75
CA PRO A 123 2.48 -11.45 -4.13
C PRO A 123 1.52 -11.49 -2.95
N THR A 124 1.99 -11.72 -1.73
CA THR A 124 1.17 -11.73 -0.50
C THR A 124 1.13 -10.38 0.21
N TRP A 125 1.77 -9.34 -0.33
CA TRP A 125 1.74 -8.00 0.27
C TRP A 125 0.46 -7.26 -0.12
N GLY A 126 -0.56 -7.37 0.74
CA GLY A 126 -1.86 -6.74 0.49
C GLY A 126 -1.83 -5.21 0.34
N TYR A 127 -0.85 -4.53 0.95
CA TYR A 127 -0.64 -3.09 0.75
C TYR A 127 -0.19 -2.75 -0.68
N THR A 128 0.57 -3.63 -1.33
CA THR A 128 0.94 -3.41 -2.74
C THR A 128 -0.30 -3.49 -3.62
N TRP A 129 -1.16 -4.49 -3.37
CA TRP A 129 -2.40 -4.66 -4.12
C TRP A 129 -3.38 -3.50 -3.92
N ILE A 130 -3.53 -3.00 -2.69
CA ILE A 130 -4.46 -1.89 -2.43
C ILE A 130 -3.97 -0.59 -3.08
N ASN A 131 -2.65 -0.36 -3.10
CA ASN A 131 -2.05 0.78 -3.76
C ASN A 131 -2.17 0.66 -5.29
N LEU A 132 -1.98 -0.54 -5.85
CA LEU A 132 -2.18 -0.78 -7.28
C LEU A 132 -3.65 -0.57 -7.70
N ALA A 133 -4.61 -1.06 -6.90
CA ALA A 133 -6.03 -0.79 -7.10
C ALA A 133 -6.32 0.72 -7.11
N GLN A 134 -5.73 1.46 -6.16
CA GLN A 134 -5.88 2.90 -6.07
C GLN A 134 -5.32 3.63 -7.30
N VAL A 135 -4.13 3.27 -7.76
CA VAL A 135 -3.52 3.89 -8.96
C VAL A 135 -4.38 3.62 -10.19
N LYS A 136 -4.79 2.37 -10.42
CA LYS A 136 -5.63 2.00 -11.57
C LYS A 136 -6.96 2.76 -11.55
N MET A 137 -7.60 2.88 -10.39
CA MET A 137 -8.81 3.69 -10.23
C MET A 137 -8.59 5.16 -10.63
N VAL A 138 -7.46 5.76 -10.23
CA VAL A 138 -7.12 7.17 -10.54
C VAL A 138 -6.77 7.36 -12.02
N GLN A 139 -6.29 6.34 -12.72
CA GLN A 139 -6.02 6.39 -14.17
C GLN A 139 -7.28 6.50 -15.04
N GLY A 140 -8.46 6.18 -14.49
CA GLY A 140 -9.75 6.40 -15.15
C GLY A 140 -10.68 5.20 -15.13
N SER A 141 -11.93 5.42 -15.58
CA SER A 141 -13.00 4.41 -15.56
C SER A 141 -12.73 3.18 -16.41
N GLN A 142 -11.92 3.31 -17.47
CA GLN A 142 -11.48 2.21 -18.31
C GLN A 142 -10.65 1.16 -17.54
N TYR A 143 -10.06 1.52 -16.40
CA TYR A 143 -9.26 0.63 -15.56
C TYR A 143 -10.02 0.13 -14.32
N TRP A 144 -11.31 0.44 -14.16
CA TRP A 144 -12.06 0.05 -12.96
C TRP A 144 -12.19 -1.46 -12.77
N GLY A 145 -12.26 -2.23 -13.86
CA GLY A 145 -12.23 -3.69 -13.81
C GLY A 145 -10.90 -4.22 -13.26
N GLU A 146 -9.76 -3.69 -13.74
CA GLU A 146 -8.44 -4.02 -13.20
C GLU A 146 -8.30 -3.59 -11.74
N ALA A 147 -8.78 -2.40 -11.39
CA ALA A 147 -8.76 -1.89 -10.02
C ALA A 147 -9.55 -2.81 -9.07
N ALA A 148 -10.70 -3.33 -9.49
CA ALA A 148 -11.50 -4.28 -8.72
C ALA A 148 -10.76 -5.61 -8.46
N ILE A 149 -10.04 -6.13 -9.45
CA ILE A 149 -9.22 -7.35 -9.30
C ILE A 149 -8.11 -7.13 -8.26
N HIS A 150 -7.45 -5.97 -8.28
CA HIS A 150 -6.40 -5.66 -7.30
C HIS A 150 -6.97 -5.41 -5.90
N LEU A 151 -8.14 -4.77 -5.81
CA LEU A 151 -8.87 -4.60 -4.56
C LEU A 151 -9.19 -5.95 -3.92
N GLU A 152 -9.68 -6.91 -4.70
CA GLU A 152 -9.92 -8.28 -4.23
C GLU A 152 -8.65 -8.89 -3.63
N ARG A 153 -7.54 -8.85 -4.37
CA ARG A 153 -6.26 -9.41 -3.90
C ARG A 153 -5.80 -8.77 -2.60
N ALA A 154 -5.98 -7.46 -2.45
CA ALA A 154 -5.65 -6.77 -1.21
C ALA A 154 -6.47 -7.29 -0.01
N MET A 155 -7.78 -7.47 -0.20
CA MET A 155 -8.67 -8.01 0.83
C MET A 155 -8.38 -9.48 1.15
N VAL A 156 -7.92 -10.26 0.18
CA VAL A 156 -7.52 -11.67 0.39
C VAL A 156 -6.19 -11.77 1.16
N PHE A 157 -5.18 -10.99 0.79
CA PHE A 157 -3.83 -11.15 1.32
C PHE A 157 -3.57 -10.37 2.62
N ALA A 158 -4.33 -9.31 2.90
CA ALA A 158 -4.18 -8.52 4.12
C ALA A 158 -5.53 -8.11 4.76
N PRO A 159 -6.46 -9.06 5.00
CA PRO A 159 -7.80 -8.73 5.53
C PRO A 159 -7.80 -8.15 6.95
N TRP A 160 -6.71 -8.31 7.71
CA TRP A 160 -6.53 -7.81 9.08
C TRP A 160 -5.76 -6.49 9.15
N GLU A 161 -5.12 -6.06 8.06
CA GLU A 161 -4.33 -4.84 8.06
C GLU A 161 -5.24 -3.61 8.03
N SER A 162 -5.17 -2.80 9.08
CA SER A 162 -6.09 -1.66 9.26
C SER A 162 -6.02 -0.66 8.10
N SER A 163 -4.82 -0.38 7.59
CA SER A 163 -4.62 0.52 6.45
C SER A 163 -5.23 -0.04 5.15
N VAL A 164 -5.15 -1.36 4.96
CA VAL A 164 -5.75 -2.06 3.82
C VAL A 164 -7.27 -2.06 3.94
N GLN A 165 -7.82 -2.38 5.11
CA GLN A 165 -9.26 -2.37 5.35
C GLN A 165 -9.88 -1.00 5.03
N ARG A 166 -9.33 0.09 5.59
CA ARG A 166 -9.85 1.45 5.35
C ARG A 166 -9.83 1.83 3.88
N ASN A 167 -8.72 1.55 3.19
CA ASN A 167 -8.63 1.81 1.76
C ASN A 167 -9.54 0.89 0.94
N ALA A 168 -9.73 -0.36 1.34
CA ALA A 168 -10.62 -1.29 0.67
C ALA A 168 -12.09 -0.84 0.76
N VAL A 169 -12.53 -0.33 1.90
CA VAL A 169 -13.87 0.28 2.05
C VAL A 169 -14.02 1.47 1.11
N ARG A 170 -13.07 2.42 1.17
CA ARG A 170 -13.10 3.62 0.33
C ARG A 170 -13.13 3.28 -1.16
N LEU A 171 -12.19 2.45 -1.62
CA LEU A 171 -12.09 2.06 -3.03
C LEU A 171 -13.29 1.22 -3.45
N GLY A 172 -13.74 0.28 -2.61
CA GLY A 172 -14.88 -0.56 -2.90
C GLY A 172 -16.17 0.25 -3.08
N PHE A 173 -16.36 1.32 -2.30
CA PHE A 173 -17.50 2.22 -2.47
C PHE A 173 -17.40 3.09 -3.72
N ILE A 174 -16.21 3.54 -4.11
CA ILE A 174 -15.99 4.26 -5.38
C ILE A 174 -16.24 3.33 -6.57
N LEU A 175 -15.70 2.11 -6.52
CA LEU A 175 -15.75 1.12 -7.59
C LEU A 175 -17.07 0.34 -7.61
N TRP A 176 -18.05 0.67 -6.77
CA TRP A 176 -19.24 -0.15 -6.49
C TRP A 176 -19.95 -0.69 -7.74
N GLY A 177 -20.06 0.14 -8.80
CA GLY A 177 -20.69 -0.23 -10.07
C GLY A 177 -19.90 -1.26 -10.89
N ALA A 178 -18.58 -1.33 -10.70
CA ALA A 178 -17.70 -2.31 -11.35
C ALA A 178 -17.56 -3.62 -10.53
N LEU A 179 -18.04 -3.64 -9.28
CA LEU A 179 -17.98 -4.83 -8.42
C LEU A 179 -19.16 -5.76 -8.68
N ASP A 180 -18.90 -7.07 -8.67
CA ASP A 180 -19.94 -8.09 -8.59
C ASP A 180 -20.56 -8.17 -7.17
N GLU A 181 -21.65 -8.93 -7.03
CA GLU A 181 -22.40 -8.99 -5.77
C GLU A 181 -21.58 -9.61 -4.62
N ARG A 182 -20.71 -10.58 -4.92
CA ARG A 182 -19.82 -11.20 -3.94
C ARG A 182 -18.81 -10.17 -3.43
N MET A 183 -18.19 -9.41 -4.34
CA MET A 183 -17.19 -8.40 -4.01
C MET A 183 -17.79 -7.24 -3.22
N ARG A 184 -19.01 -6.80 -3.58
CA ARG A 184 -19.78 -5.83 -2.80
C ARG A 184 -20.02 -6.32 -1.38
N SER A 185 -20.45 -7.56 -1.23
CA SER A 185 -20.66 -8.18 0.08
C SER A 185 -19.36 -8.20 0.90
N GLU A 186 -18.22 -8.52 0.29
CA GLU A 186 -16.94 -8.50 0.99
C GLU A 186 -16.50 -7.09 1.40
N VAL A 187 -16.69 -6.08 0.54
CA VAL A 187 -16.42 -4.67 0.91
C VAL A 187 -17.25 -4.26 2.13
N ILE A 188 -18.52 -4.68 2.21
CA ILE A 188 -19.35 -4.41 3.39
C ILE A 188 -18.82 -5.15 4.63
N ASN A 189 -18.41 -6.42 4.49
CA ASN A 189 -17.80 -7.16 5.60
C ASN A 189 -16.52 -6.49 6.11
N VAL A 190 -15.67 -5.99 5.21
CA VAL A 190 -14.49 -5.19 5.55
C VAL A 190 -14.90 -3.92 6.27
N ALA A 191 -15.94 -3.22 5.81
CA ALA A 191 -16.45 -2.00 6.47
C ALA A 191 -16.88 -2.28 7.90
N ILE A 192 -17.61 -3.37 8.14
CA ILE A 192 -18.04 -3.78 9.48
C ILE A 192 -16.84 -4.08 10.38
N ARG A 193 -15.84 -4.83 9.89
CA ARG A 193 -14.61 -5.11 10.64
C ARG A 193 -13.86 -3.82 10.99
N ALA A 194 -13.68 -2.95 10.00
CA ALA A 194 -12.97 -1.68 10.19
C ALA A 194 -13.70 -0.72 11.13
N MET A 195 -15.04 -0.77 11.18
CA MET A 195 -15.86 0.06 12.07
C MET A 195 -15.60 -0.25 13.54
N ALA A 196 -15.16 -1.48 13.89
CA ALA A 196 -14.80 -1.81 15.27
C ALA A 196 -13.58 -1.05 15.79
N SER A 197 -12.70 -0.58 14.90
CA SER A 197 -11.49 0.16 15.25
C SER A 197 -11.53 1.64 14.84
N PHE A 198 -12.24 1.96 13.76
CA PHE A 198 -12.29 3.30 13.16
C PHE A 198 -13.74 3.71 12.83
N PRO A 199 -14.68 3.68 13.79
CA PRO A 199 -16.09 3.80 13.50
C PRO A 199 -16.45 5.12 12.81
N HIS A 200 -15.94 6.25 13.32
CA HIS A 200 -16.23 7.57 12.74
C HIS A 200 -15.78 7.66 11.27
N GLU A 201 -14.55 7.22 10.96
CA GLU A 201 -14.02 7.26 9.59
C GLU A 201 -14.84 6.38 8.64
N ILE A 202 -15.18 5.16 9.06
CA ILE A 202 -15.99 4.27 8.23
C ILE A 202 -17.41 4.81 8.04
N LEU A 203 -18.04 5.35 9.09
CA LEU A 203 -19.38 5.94 9.00
C LEU A 203 -19.41 7.17 8.10
N GLU A 204 -18.37 8.01 8.13
CA GLU A 204 -18.18 9.10 7.17
C GLU A 204 -18.10 8.58 5.73
N LEU A 205 -17.39 7.48 5.46
CA LEU A 205 -17.35 6.86 4.14
C LEU A 205 -18.73 6.32 3.73
N VAL A 206 -19.43 5.63 4.65
CA VAL A 206 -20.78 5.10 4.40
C VAL A 206 -21.75 6.22 4.04
N LYS A 207 -21.68 7.36 4.75
CA LYS A 207 -22.48 8.54 4.46
C LYS A 207 -22.10 9.16 3.12
N ARG A 208 -20.80 9.40 2.89
CA ARG A 208 -20.27 10.06 1.68
C ARG A 208 -20.64 9.33 0.39
N TYR A 209 -20.68 8.00 0.42
CA TYR A 209 -20.97 7.17 -0.75
C TYR A 209 -22.38 6.56 -0.73
N GLU A 210 -23.26 7.05 0.14
CA GLU A 210 -24.68 6.65 0.22
C GLU A 210 -24.86 5.13 0.40
N LYS A 211 -23.97 4.48 1.16
CA LYS A 211 -23.99 3.03 1.40
C LYS A 211 -24.71 2.62 2.68
N ARG A 212 -25.51 3.51 3.26
CA ARG A 212 -26.25 3.27 4.50
C ARG A 212 -27.11 2.00 4.41
N GLU A 213 -27.90 1.88 3.35
CA GLU A 213 -28.85 0.77 3.17
C GLU A 213 -28.14 -0.58 3.00
N SER A 214 -26.94 -0.59 2.42
CA SER A 214 -26.12 -1.80 2.26
C SER A 214 -25.47 -2.24 3.58
N VAL A 215 -25.10 -1.29 4.44
CA VAL A 215 -24.37 -1.55 5.70
C VAL A 215 -25.32 -1.83 6.88
N GLN A 216 -26.43 -1.10 6.97
CA GLN A 216 -27.37 -1.14 8.10
C GLN A 216 -27.86 -2.56 8.45
N PRO A 217 -28.22 -3.45 7.49
CA PRO A 217 -28.73 -4.78 7.80
C PRO A 217 -27.72 -5.70 8.48
N LEU A 218 -26.43 -5.41 8.39
CA LEU A 218 -25.37 -6.25 8.94
C LEU A 218 -24.87 -5.72 10.29
N VAL A 219 -24.92 -4.40 10.48
CA VAL A 219 -24.62 -3.78 11.77
C VAL A 219 -25.65 -4.15 12.84
N ARG A 220 -26.90 -4.48 12.46
CA ARG A 220 -27.97 -4.84 13.42
C ARG A 220 -27.64 -6.02 14.34
N PHE A 221 -26.74 -6.90 13.90
CA PHE A 221 -26.32 -8.08 14.65
C PHE A 221 -25.18 -7.80 15.63
N GLN A 222 -24.69 -6.56 15.70
CA GLN A 222 -23.59 -6.14 16.57
C GLN A 222 -24.05 -4.96 17.44
N PRO A 223 -24.56 -5.20 18.66
CA PRO A 223 -25.22 -4.17 19.47
C PRO A 223 -24.40 -2.90 19.67
N LYS A 224 -23.08 -3.02 19.89
CA LYS A 224 -22.18 -1.88 20.05
C LYS A 224 -22.07 -1.06 18.77
N LEU A 225 -21.80 -1.70 17.63
CA LEU A 225 -21.73 -1.02 16.34
C LEU A 225 -23.09 -0.43 15.94
N ARG A 226 -24.19 -1.11 16.27
CA ARG A 226 -25.54 -0.61 16.03
C ARG A 226 -25.81 0.70 16.77
N ALA A 227 -25.49 0.76 18.06
CA ALA A 227 -25.67 1.98 18.83
C ALA A 227 -24.87 3.15 18.25
N GLU A 228 -23.64 2.89 17.80
CA GLU A 228 -22.78 3.89 17.20
C GLU A 228 -23.27 4.35 15.82
N PHE A 229 -23.70 3.41 14.98
CA PHE A 229 -24.32 3.68 13.69
C PHE A 229 -25.61 4.51 13.84
N ASP A 230 -26.50 4.08 14.74
CA ASP A 230 -27.77 4.75 15.00
C ASP A 230 -27.54 6.16 15.55
N LYS A 231 -26.56 6.34 16.47
CA LYS A 231 -26.15 7.66 16.98
C LYS A 231 -25.64 8.56 15.86
N TYR A 232 -24.75 8.05 15.00
CA TYR A 232 -24.12 8.84 13.94
C TYR A 232 -25.13 9.28 12.87
N PHE A 233 -26.10 8.43 12.53
CA PHE A 233 -27.16 8.75 11.55
C PHE A 233 -28.41 9.38 12.18
N GLY A 234 -28.41 9.69 13.48
CA GLY A 234 -29.54 10.32 14.17
C GLY A 234 -30.81 9.46 14.21
N LEU A 235 -30.66 8.14 14.27
CA LEU A 235 -31.78 7.18 14.24
C LEU A 235 -32.35 6.86 15.62
N VAL A 236 -31.69 7.30 16.68
CA VAL A 236 -32.14 7.15 18.06
C VAL A 236 -32.24 8.54 18.71
N SER A 237 -33.42 8.85 19.26
CA SER A 237 -33.63 9.99 20.16
C SER A 237 -32.75 9.83 21.40
N SER A 238 -32.15 10.92 21.89
CA SER A 238 -31.29 10.90 23.09
C SER A 238 -31.94 10.28 24.34
N SER A 239 -33.28 10.12 24.35
CA SER A 239 -34.03 9.52 25.47
C SER A 239 -33.90 8.00 25.61
N ASP A 240 -33.53 7.27 24.56
CA ASP A 240 -33.62 5.80 24.55
C ASP A 240 -32.27 5.13 24.86
N ALA A 241 -31.16 5.86 24.72
CA ALA A 241 -29.82 5.39 25.05
C ALA A 241 -29.59 5.19 26.56
N GLU A 242 -30.27 5.97 27.42
CA GLU A 242 -30.12 5.88 28.88
C GLU A 242 -30.86 4.68 29.50
N LYS A 243 -31.86 4.10 28.82
CA LYS A 243 -32.64 2.98 29.37
C LYS A 243 -31.98 1.60 29.18
N GLY A 244 -30.89 1.53 28.41
CA GLY A 244 -30.20 0.28 28.08
C GLY A 244 -29.04 -0.10 29.01
N SER A 245 -28.51 0.82 29.83
CA SER A 245 -27.38 0.57 30.74
C SER A 245 -27.81 0.06 32.13
N LEU A 246 -29.11 -0.02 32.39
CA LEU A 246 -29.69 -0.50 33.64
C LEU A 246 -30.48 -1.80 33.40
N ARG A 247 -29.78 -2.88 33.04
CA ARG A 247 -30.23 -4.23 33.39
C ARG A 247 -29.02 -5.02 33.90
N PRO A 248 -29.08 -5.56 35.13
CA PRO A 248 -28.01 -6.38 35.71
C PRO A 248 -27.80 -7.69 34.95
#